data_AF-A0A2J8EDJ1-F1
#
_entry.id   AF-A0A2J8EDJ1-F1
#
_cell.length_a   1.000
_cell.length_b   1.000
_cell.length_c   1.000
_cell.angle_alpha   90.00
_cell.angle_beta   90.00
_cell.angle_gamma   90.00
#
_symmetry.space_group_name_H-M   'P 1'
#
loop_
_entity.id
_entity.type
_entity.pdbx_description
1 polymer ?
#
loop_
_entity_poly.entity_id
_entity_poly.type
_entity_poly.pdbx_seq_one_letter_code
_entity_poly.pdbx_strand_id
1 'polypeptide(L)'
;MSMSSDNQSEHSARPELLLHKRQQLTEALAESPYDLLLYIERAEVHSELAYPDLAAGDAYRALLLSDEVLNEGFEYHEQARASLQGCQLDPIPPVLDHGLLSALSHSLHEEFPEDHHSQVARLASVRCFQILSLNLLLCGCLKSAYEFCQRGLDIAPKNEDLLETKGYIEVVARRRLKREEFGVADLPDGGLVRREIYPWNTHEPDRFAPESLEFLNKELEKFAPKCAVQVSELPILLEGASDTDGYDIIPTCNQLGLFAIEDVAPGEAVLKEYSLLTANNRLKEPVCDACGSELPPLGSEVPAVNCDECYDTVFCSQYCHDQAQETYHPAVCEKDVDAIAKDSDAKEAGETLYLLLLARILAISNHQEIHPLDAKQVKYIWGDFVPTASNELDLSPSANPPPDWTLPFSFKYNIETPLHILEKMDVDIYQTLAHHDIWVLNTLYSKFRGTASARKNPRDGRPDVAAVHPFWCLANHDCNPNVTWEWGGHMVLWAREQRVVGDKPPGIKAGEEILNHYCDVTLPVQQRREWAVGSLGGWCMCERCRTEATQDGTTQNGPTYNGDAMEE
;
A
#
# COMPACT_ATOMS: atom_id res chain seq x y z
N MET A 1 42.64 -21.39 -19.93
CA MET A 1 41.77 -21.17 -21.11
C MET A 1 40.49 -21.97 -20.84
N SER A 2 39.54 -21.38 -20.11
CA SER A 2 38.44 -20.53 -20.62
C SER A 2 37.16 -21.36 -20.68
N MET A 3 36.54 -21.63 -19.53
CA MET A 3 35.18 -22.20 -19.42
C MET A 3 34.43 -21.63 -18.19
N SER A 4 34.67 -20.37 -17.83
CA SER A 4 34.00 -19.74 -16.67
C SER A 4 33.45 -18.33 -16.94
N SER A 5 33.51 -17.84 -18.18
CA SER A 5 33.01 -16.49 -18.53
C SER A 5 31.57 -16.50 -19.08
N ASP A 6 31.12 -17.59 -19.70
CA ASP A 6 29.83 -17.58 -20.43
C ASP A 6 28.64 -17.71 -19.47
N ASN A 7 28.78 -18.47 -18.39
CA ASN A 7 27.70 -18.74 -17.42
C ASN A 7 27.38 -17.55 -16.48
N GLN A 8 28.29 -16.58 -16.35
CA GLN A 8 28.02 -15.33 -15.60
C GLN A 8 27.31 -14.28 -16.47
N SER A 9 27.48 -14.33 -17.79
CA SER A 9 26.84 -13.39 -18.71
C SER A 9 25.35 -13.71 -18.96
N GLU A 10 24.98 -15.00 -18.99
CA GLU A 10 23.59 -15.42 -19.18
C GLU A 10 22.69 -15.13 -17.96
N HIS A 11 23.22 -15.27 -16.73
CA HIS A 11 22.49 -14.95 -15.50
C HIS A 11 22.22 -13.45 -15.33
N SER A 12 23.11 -12.58 -15.84
CA SER A 12 22.94 -11.13 -15.80
C SER A 12 21.92 -10.59 -16.80
N ALA A 13 21.70 -11.29 -17.93
CA ALA A 13 20.85 -10.80 -19.01
C ALA A 13 19.35 -11.15 -18.82
N ARG A 14 19.04 -12.19 -18.04
CA ARG A 14 17.66 -12.67 -17.87
C ARG A 14 16.72 -11.64 -17.23
N PRO A 15 17.07 -10.94 -16.12
CA PRO A 15 16.19 -9.94 -15.54
C PRO A 15 15.90 -8.77 -16.49
N GLU A 16 16.91 -8.31 -17.24
CA GLU A 16 16.75 -7.22 -18.22
C GLU A 16 15.80 -7.63 -19.37
N LEU A 17 15.91 -8.86 -19.87
CA LEU A 17 15.01 -9.41 -20.88
C LEU A 17 13.57 -9.48 -20.38
N LEU A 18 13.36 -9.92 -19.14
CA LEU A 18 12.03 -9.98 -18.52
C LEU A 18 11.43 -8.59 -18.32
N LEU A 19 12.22 -7.61 -17.87
CA LEU A 19 11.78 -6.21 -17.77
C LEU A 19 11.39 -5.63 -19.13
N HIS A 20 12.15 -5.94 -20.18
CA HIS A 20 11.82 -5.52 -21.54
C HIS A 20 10.50 -6.16 -22.02
N LYS A 21 10.34 -7.48 -21.80
CA LYS A 21 9.10 -8.19 -22.14
C LYS A 21 7.88 -7.63 -21.37
N ARG A 22 8.04 -7.34 -20.07
CA ARG A 22 7.01 -6.70 -19.25
C ARG A 22 6.59 -5.34 -19.82
N GLN A 23 7.55 -4.55 -20.30
CA GLN A 23 7.26 -3.26 -20.93
C GLN A 23 6.50 -3.43 -22.25
N GLN A 24 6.92 -4.35 -23.12
CA GLN A 24 6.21 -4.64 -24.38
C GLN A 24 4.76 -5.05 -24.14
N LEU A 25 4.51 -5.91 -23.15
CA LEU A 25 3.16 -6.35 -22.80
C LEU A 25 2.32 -5.21 -22.20
N THR A 26 2.94 -4.31 -21.44
CA THR A 26 2.26 -3.11 -20.92
C THR A 26 1.86 -2.15 -22.04
N GLU A 27 2.72 -1.99 -23.05
CA GLU A 27 2.41 -1.20 -24.25
C GLU A 27 1.31 -1.86 -25.08
N ALA A 28 1.36 -3.18 -25.26
CA ALA A 28 0.31 -3.92 -25.96
C ALA A 28 -1.05 -3.83 -25.24
N LEU A 29 -1.07 -3.88 -23.90
CA LEU A 29 -2.28 -3.68 -23.11
C LEU A 29 -2.83 -2.24 -23.21
N ALA A 30 -1.97 -1.23 -23.42
CA ALA A 30 -2.45 0.12 -23.69
C ALA A 30 -3.18 0.21 -25.04
N GLU A 31 -2.80 -0.60 -26.03
CA GLU A 31 -3.46 -0.69 -27.34
C GLU A 31 -4.68 -1.63 -27.33
N SER A 32 -4.65 -2.69 -26.52
CA SER A 32 -5.68 -3.73 -26.42
C SER A 32 -6.03 -4.05 -24.95
N PRO A 33 -6.70 -3.12 -24.24
CA PRO A 33 -6.88 -3.19 -22.79
C PRO A 33 -7.79 -4.35 -22.33
N TYR A 34 -8.62 -4.89 -23.21
CA TYR A 34 -9.54 -5.98 -22.89
C TYR A 34 -9.03 -7.36 -23.34
N ASP A 35 -7.75 -7.48 -23.72
CA ASP A 35 -7.15 -8.76 -24.11
C ASP A 35 -6.67 -9.53 -22.87
N LEU A 36 -7.46 -10.55 -22.50
CA LEU A 36 -7.15 -11.39 -21.36
C LEU A 36 -5.86 -12.21 -21.54
N LEU A 37 -5.45 -12.54 -22.77
CA LEU A 37 -4.23 -13.31 -23.03
C LEU A 37 -2.98 -12.49 -22.75
N LEU A 38 -3.00 -11.19 -23.09
CA LEU A 38 -1.92 -10.26 -22.75
C LEU A 38 -1.75 -10.11 -21.24
N TYR A 39 -2.84 -10.05 -20.48
CA TYR A 39 -2.77 -10.04 -19.01
C TYR A 39 -2.16 -11.33 -18.46
N ILE A 40 -2.57 -12.51 -18.96
CA ILE A 40 -1.99 -13.78 -18.52
C ILE A 40 -0.49 -13.82 -18.83
N GLU A 41 -0.08 -13.39 -20.02
CA GLU A 41 1.34 -13.38 -20.39
C GLU A 41 2.14 -12.41 -19.51
N ARG A 42 1.58 -11.24 -19.18
CA ARG A 42 2.21 -10.29 -18.27
C ARG A 42 2.27 -10.81 -16.84
N ALA A 43 1.27 -11.56 -16.39
CA ALA A 43 1.25 -12.23 -15.10
C ALA A 43 2.37 -13.27 -14.98
N GLU A 44 2.64 -14.05 -16.04
CA GLU A 44 3.77 -14.98 -16.08
C GLU A 44 5.11 -14.25 -15.96
N VAL A 45 5.28 -13.14 -16.70
CA VAL A 45 6.49 -12.33 -16.62
C VAL A 45 6.68 -11.71 -15.23
N HIS A 46 5.60 -11.22 -14.59
CA HIS A 46 5.66 -10.73 -13.20
C HIS A 46 6.06 -11.85 -12.23
N SER A 47 5.54 -13.07 -12.40
CA SER A 47 5.91 -14.23 -11.58
C SER A 47 7.40 -14.59 -11.77
N GLU A 48 7.91 -14.60 -13.01
CA GLU A 48 9.34 -14.82 -13.29
C GLU A 48 10.26 -13.70 -12.76
N LEU A 49 9.75 -12.47 -12.66
CA LEU A 49 10.43 -11.34 -12.04
C LEU A 49 10.34 -11.34 -10.50
N ALA A 50 9.74 -12.36 -9.91
CA ALA A 50 9.50 -12.45 -8.47
C ALA A 50 8.60 -11.32 -7.91
N TYR A 51 7.53 -10.99 -8.64
CA TYR A 51 6.44 -10.11 -8.20
C TYR A 51 5.10 -10.89 -8.19
N PRO A 52 4.90 -11.80 -7.22
CA PRO A 52 3.68 -12.59 -7.16
C PRO A 52 2.42 -11.75 -6.90
N ASP A 53 2.56 -10.62 -6.22
CA ASP A 53 1.50 -9.62 -6.02
C ASP A 53 0.97 -9.07 -7.34
N LEU A 54 1.88 -8.71 -8.25
CA LEU A 54 1.53 -8.18 -9.57
C LEU A 54 1.00 -9.27 -10.50
N ALA A 55 1.57 -10.47 -10.42
CA ALA A 55 1.08 -11.63 -11.17
C ALA A 55 -0.35 -12.00 -10.76
N ALA A 56 -0.67 -11.99 -9.46
CA ALA A 56 -2.02 -12.21 -8.98
C ALA A 56 -2.99 -11.12 -9.46
N GLY A 57 -2.55 -9.85 -9.49
CA GLY A 57 -3.31 -8.73 -10.03
C GLY A 57 -3.71 -8.90 -11.49
N ASP A 58 -2.75 -9.21 -12.36
CA ASP A 58 -2.99 -9.41 -13.78
C ASP A 58 -3.86 -10.66 -14.05
N ALA A 59 -3.60 -11.76 -13.34
CA ALA A 59 -4.41 -12.97 -13.45
C ALA A 59 -5.86 -12.75 -13.00
N TYR A 60 -6.08 -11.88 -12.00
CA TYR A 60 -7.44 -11.52 -11.58
C TYR A 60 -8.16 -10.67 -12.64
N ARG A 61 -7.49 -9.67 -13.24
CA ARG A 61 -8.07 -8.90 -14.36
C ARG A 61 -8.42 -9.79 -15.56
N ALA A 62 -7.54 -10.72 -15.91
CA ALA A 62 -7.80 -11.71 -16.95
C ALA A 62 -8.98 -12.62 -16.62
N LEU A 63 -9.12 -13.02 -15.34
CA LEU A 63 -10.25 -13.81 -14.88
C LEU A 63 -11.58 -13.03 -15.02
N LEU A 64 -11.60 -11.75 -14.64
CA LEU A 64 -12.77 -10.88 -14.84
C LEU A 64 -13.13 -10.75 -16.33
N LEU A 65 -12.13 -10.53 -17.21
CA LEU A 65 -12.37 -10.50 -18.66
C LEU A 65 -12.87 -11.84 -19.22
N SER A 66 -12.46 -12.97 -18.63
CA SER A 66 -13.00 -14.27 -19.01
C SER A 66 -14.50 -14.36 -18.68
N ASP A 67 -14.93 -13.79 -17.56
CA ASP A 67 -16.35 -13.70 -17.21
C ASP A 67 -17.09 -12.71 -18.14
N GLU A 68 -16.48 -11.58 -18.51
CA GLU A 68 -17.01 -10.65 -19.52
C GLU A 68 -17.27 -11.34 -20.86
N VAL A 69 -16.33 -12.16 -21.36
CA VAL A 69 -16.52 -12.92 -22.62
C VAL A 69 -17.68 -13.91 -22.54
N LEU A 70 -17.88 -14.51 -21.37
CA LEU A 70 -18.86 -15.58 -21.15
C LEU A 70 -20.27 -15.06 -20.84
N ASN A 71 -20.42 -13.80 -20.42
CA ASN A 71 -21.70 -13.23 -19.98
C ASN A 71 -22.11 -12.02 -20.83
N GLU A 72 -23.08 -12.20 -21.73
CA GLU A 72 -23.61 -11.14 -22.62
C GLU A 72 -24.18 -9.91 -21.89
N GLY A 73 -24.51 -10.05 -20.59
CA GLY A 73 -25.07 -8.96 -19.79
C GLY A 73 -24.06 -8.10 -19.07
N PHE A 74 -22.75 -8.39 -19.18
CA PHE A 74 -21.71 -7.62 -18.51
C PHE A 74 -21.27 -6.42 -19.35
N GLU A 75 -20.70 -5.41 -18.69
CA GLU A 75 -20.45 -4.08 -19.25
C GLU A 75 -19.44 -4.10 -20.41
N TYR A 76 -18.43 -4.96 -20.33
CA TYR A 76 -17.32 -5.02 -21.28
C TYR A 76 -17.38 -6.25 -22.19
N HIS A 77 -18.52 -6.94 -22.25
CA HIS A 77 -18.72 -8.16 -23.03
C HIS A 77 -18.27 -8.03 -24.49
N GLU A 78 -18.73 -6.99 -25.18
CA GLU A 78 -18.43 -6.77 -26.60
C GLU A 78 -16.95 -6.49 -26.82
N GLN A 79 -16.33 -5.67 -25.97
CA GLN A 79 -14.92 -5.32 -26.02
C GLN A 79 -14.03 -6.55 -25.76
N ALA A 80 -14.38 -7.36 -24.75
CA ALA A 80 -13.65 -8.57 -24.40
C ALA A 80 -13.80 -9.68 -25.45
N ARG A 81 -14.96 -9.81 -26.11
CA ARG A 81 -15.11 -10.74 -27.25
C ARG A 81 -14.35 -10.25 -28.49
N ALA A 82 -14.36 -8.94 -28.74
CA ALA A 82 -13.65 -8.37 -29.88
C ALA A 82 -12.12 -8.53 -29.75
N SER A 83 -11.57 -8.46 -28.53
CA SER A 83 -10.13 -8.67 -28.30
C SER A 83 -9.66 -10.09 -28.64
N LEU A 84 -10.56 -11.08 -28.54
CA LEU A 84 -10.29 -12.48 -28.90
C LEU A 84 -10.58 -12.81 -30.38
N GLN A 85 -10.87 -11.80 -31.21
CA GLN A 85 -11.24 -12.06 -32.61
C GLN A 85 -10.09 -12.74 -33.36
N GLY A 86 -10.35 -13.96 -33.86
CA GLY A 86 -9.36 -14.76 -34.58
C GLY A 86 -8.49 -15.65 -33.68
N CYS A 87 -8.63 -15.56 -32.35
CA CYS A 87 -8.05 -16.51 -31.42
C CYS A 87 -8.82 -17.84 -31.47
N GLN A 88 -8.09 -18.94 -31.56
CA GLN A 88 -8.63 -20.30 -31.57
C GLN A 88 -7.76 -21.19 -30.68
N LEU A 89 -8.27 -22.36 -30.31
CA LEU A 89 -7.52 -23.37 -29.54
C LEU A 89 -6.82 -24.41 -30.42
N ASP A 90 -6.84 -24.25 -31.75
CA ASP A 90 -6.08 -25.08 -32.69
C ASP A 90 -5.32 -24.19 -33.71
N PRO A 91 -4.03 -23.91 -33.46
CA PRO A 91 -3.21 -24.33 -32.31
C PRO A 91 -3.57 -23.57 -31.02
N ILE A 92 -3.29 -24.18 -29.86
CA ILE A 92 -3.49 -23.54 -28.55
C ILE A 92 -2.53 -22.34 -28.42
N PRO A 93 -2.99 -21.16 -27.96
CA PRO A 93 -2.12 -20.02 -27.70
C PRO A 93 -1.01 -20.41 -26.72
N PRO A 94 0.26 -20.02 -26.94
CA PRO A 94 1.39 -20.47 -26.12
C PRO A 94 1.20 -20.24 -24.61
N VAL A 95 0.61 -19.10 -24.23
CA VAL A 95 0.32 -18.73 -22.84
C VAL A 95 -0.72 -19.64 -22.17
N LEU A 96 -1.52 -20.36 -22.96
CA LEU A 96 -2.51 -21.34 -22.50
C LEU A 96 -2.02 -22.79 -22.62
N ASP A 97 -0.85 -23.04 -23.20
CA ASP A 97 -0.25 -24.37 -23.32
C ASP A 97 0.59 -24.70 -22.08
N HIS A 98 -0.07 -24.78 -20.92
CA HIS A 98 0.56 -25.08 -19.62
C HIS A 98 -0.11 -26.26 -18.94
N GLY A 99 0.62 -27.10 -18.20
CA GLY A 99 0.04 -28.00 -17.20
C GLY A 99 -1.08 -28.93 -17.68
N LEU A 100 -0.96 -29.52 -18.87
CA LEU A 100 -1.98 -30.37 -19.51
C LEU A 100 -3.33 -29.67 -19.78
N LEU A 101 -3.38 -28.34 -19.85
CA LEU A 101 -4.56 -27.58 -20.28
C LEU A 101 -5.06 -28.03 -21.66
N SER A 102 -4.17 -28.54 -22.52
CA SER A 102 -4.52 -29.14 -23.82
C SER A 102 -5.54 -30.29 -23.72
N ALA A 103 -5.58 -31.04 -22.62
CA ALA A 103 -6.60 -32.06 -22.41
C ALA A 103 -8.00 -31.47 -22.22
N LEU A 104 -8.11 -30.28 -21.62
CA LEU A 104 -9.37 -29.57 -21.45
C LEU A 104 -9.85 -28.94 -22.76
N SER A 105 -8.92 -28.49 -23.62
CA SER A 105 -9.23 -27.93 -24.94
C SER A 105 -10.13 -28.85 -25.78
N HIS A 106 -9.85 -30.15 -25.81
CA HIS A 106 -10.69 -31.12 -26.52
C HIS A 106 -12.12 -31.20 -26.00
N SER A 107 -12.31 -31.19 -24.68
CA SER A 107 -13.66 -31.21 -24.07
C SER A 107 -14.41 -29.90 -24.34
N LEU A 108 -13.72 -28.76 -24.30
CA LEU A 108 -14.31 -27.45 -24.62
C LEU A 108 -14.74 -27.37 -26.09
N HIS A 109 -13.99 -27.98 -27.00
CA HIS A 109 -14.36 -28.07 -28.41
C HIS A 109 -15.66 -28.86 -28.63
N GLU A 110 -15.88 -29.94 -27.86
CA GLU A 110 -17.12 -30.71 -27.91
C GLU A 110 -18.31 -29.96 -27.29
N GLU A 111 -18.08 -29.21 -26.22
CA GLU A 111 -19.12 -28.46 -25.50
C GLU A 111 -19.57 -27.18 -26.23
N PHE A 112 -18.63 -26.50 -26.91
CA PHE A 112 -18.86 -25.22 -27.59
C PHE A 112 -18.41 -25.24 -29.06
N PRO A 113 -18.91 -26.13 -29.94
CA PRO A 113 -18.31 -26.43 -31.24
C PRO A 113 -18.17 -25.24 -32.21
N GLU A 114 -18.89 -24.15 -32.00
CA GLU A 114 -18.85 -22.94 -32.85
C GLU A 114 -18.55 -21.64 -32.06
N ASP A 115 -18.43 -21.69 -30.73
CA ASP A 115 -18.11 -20.51 -29.91
C ASP A 115 -16.64 -20.54 -29.45
N HIS A 116 -15.75 -20.15 -30.37
CA HIS A 116 -14.32 -20.11 -30.11
C HIS A 116 -13.94 -19.15 -28.98
N HIS A 117 -14.63 -18.01 -28.82
CA HIS A 117 -14.33 -17.06 -27.75
C HIS A 117 -14.62 -17.68 -26.37
N SER A 118 -15.77 -18.37 -26.24
CA SER A 118 -16.09 -19.08 -24.99
C SER A 118 -15.15 -20.25 -24.70
N GLN A 119 -14.69 -20.97 -25.72
CA GLN A 119 -13.64 -21.99 -25.55
C GLN A 119 -12.35 -21.37 -24.98
N VAL A 120 -11.87 -20.29 -25.59
CA VAL A 120 -10.65 -19.59 -25.16
C VAL A 120 -10.80 -19.03 -23.75
N ALA A 121 -11.92 -18.35 -23.45
CA ALA A 121 -12.17 -17.77 -22.13
C ALA A 121 -12.25 -18.84 -21.02
N ARG A 122 -12.88 -19.99 -21.26
CA ARG A 122 -12.91 -21.10 -20.28
C ARG A 122 -11.55 -21.73 -20.05
N LEU A 123 -10.72 -21.87 -21.09
CA LEU A 123 -9.37 -22.39 -20.92
C LEU A 123 -8.50 -21.39 -20.15
N ALA A 124 -8.62 -20.11 -20.51
CA ALA A 124 -7.92 -19.01 -19.89
C ALA A 124 -8.31 -18.82 -18.41
N SER A 125 -9.57 -19.02 -18.02
CA SER A 125 -9.97 -18.93 -16.61
C SER A 125 -9.29 -20.00 -15.75
N VAL A 126 -9.11 -21.23 -16.26
CA VAL A 126 -8.32 -22.27 -15.57
C VAL A 126 -6.86 -21.85 -15.45
N ARG A 127 -6.27 -21.26 -16.50
CA ARG A 127 -4.91 -20.69 -16.42
C ARG A 127 -4.81 -19.57 -15.38
N CYS A 128 -5.81 -18.70 -15.28
CA CYS A 128 -5.89 -17.66 -14.26
C CYS A 128 -5.93 -18.27 -12.85
N PHE A 129 -6.72 -19.33 -12.62
CA PHE A 129 -6.75 -20.02 -11.33
C PHE A 129 -5.39 -20.64 -10.97
N GLN A 130 -4.65 -21.18 -11.94
CA GLN A 130 -3.28 -21.69 -11.68
C GLN A 130 -2.37 -20.56 -11.19
N ILE A 131 -2.34 -19.43 -11.90
CA ILE A 131 -1.48 -18.28 -11.57
C ILE A 131 -1.90 -17.67 -10.23
N LEU A 132 -3.20 -17.42 -10.02
CA LEU A 132 -3.74 -16.83 -8.78
C LEU A 132 -3.39 -17.70 -7.57
N SER A 133 -3.65 -19.00 -7.65
CA SER A 133 -3.47 -19.90 -6.51
C SER A 133 -2.00 -19.97 -6.07
N LEU A 134 -1.08 -20.11 -7.03
CA LEU A 134 0.34 -20.16 -6.76
C LEU A 134 0.88 -18.82 -6.24
N ASN A 135 0.55 -17.71 -6.91
CA ASN A 135 1.12 -16.42 -6.53
C ASN A 135 0.53 -15.87 -5.23
N LEU A 136 -0.76 -16.12 -4.94
CA LEU A 136 -1.34 -15.80 -3.63
C LEU A 136 -0.75 -16.67 -2.51
N LEU A 137 -0.41 -17.94 -2.78
CA LEU A 137 0.37 -18.76 -1.85
C LEU A 137 1.74 -18.13 -1.56
N LEU A 138 2.45 -17.69 -2.61
CA LEU A 138 3.76 -17.04 -2.46
C LEU A 138 3.66 -15.71 -1.70
N CYS A 139 2.58 -14.95 -1.86
CA CYS A 139 2.30 -13.75 -1.06
C CYS A 139 1.94 -14.07 0.40
N GLY A 140 1.58 -15.33 0.73
CA GLY A 140 1.14 -15.75 2.06
C GLY A 140 -0.36 -15.64 2.32
N CYS A 141 -1.18 -15.35 1.29
CA CYS A 141 -2.64 -15.24 1.34
C CYS A 141 -3.29 -16.63 1.21
N LEU A 142 -3.15 -17.46 2.25
CA LEU A 142 -3.50 -18.88 2.18
C LEU A 142 -4.99 -19.14 1.94
N LYS A 143 -5.87 -18.31 2.50
CA LYS A 143 -7.32 -18.47 2.32
C LYS A 143 -7.71 -18.21 0.86
N SER A 144 -7.35 -17.05 0.32
CA SER A 144 -7.63 -16.69 -1.06
C SER A 144 -6.96 -17.67 -2.04
N ALA A 145 -5.71 -18.07 -1.80
CA ALA A 145 -5.03 -19.09 -2.59
C ALA A 145 -5.82 -20.41 -2.64
N TYR A 146 -6.31 -20.88 -1.49
CA TYR A 146 -7.12 -22.11 -1.42
C TYR A 146 -8.44 -21.98 -2.17
N GLU A 147 -9.16 -20.86 -2.01
CA GLU A 147 -10.46 -20.62 -2.62
C GLU A 147 -10.36 -20.54 -4.15
N PHE A 148 -9.37 -19.82 -4.69
CA PHE A 148 -9.11 -19.79 -6.14
C PHE A 148 -8.66 -21.16 -6.67
N CYS A 149 -7.84 -21.89 -5.91
CA CYS A 149 -7.40 -23.22 -6.30
C CYS A 149 -8.57 -24.19 -6.40
N GLN A 150 -9.51 -24.13 -5.44
CA GLN A 150 -10.69 -24.97 -5.44
C GLN A 150 -11.62 -24.62 -6.61
N ARG A 151 -11.84 -23.33 -6.90
CA ARG A 151 -12.62 -22.89 -8.07
C ARG A 151 -12.04 -23.43 -9.38
N GLY A 152 -10.72 -23.40 -9.54
CA GLY A 152 -10.05 -23.99 -10.69
C GLY A 152 -10.25 -25.51 -10.79
N LEU A 153 -10.14 -26.23 -9.67
CA LEU A 153 -10.36 -27.68 -9.61
C LEU A 153 -11.82 -28.07 -9.85
N ASP A 154 -12.78 -27.22 -9.52
CA ASP A 154 -14.19 -27.48 -9.82
C ASP A 154 -14.45 -27.49 -11.34
N ILE A 155 -13.69 -26.70 -12.11
CA ILE A 155 -13.75 -26.67 -13.59
C ILE A 155 -12.86 -27.77 -14.19
N ALA A 156 -11.66 -27.96 -13.66
CA ALA A 156 -10.67 -28.91 -14.16
C ALA A 156 -10.17 -29.85 -13.03
N PRO A 157 -10.96 -30.86 -12.61
CA PRO A 157 -10.66 -31.69 -11.43
C PRO A 157 -9.38 -32.51 -11.49
N LYS A 158 -8.81 -32.68 -12.69
CA LYS A 158 -7.60 -33.46 -12.95
C LYS A 158 -6.39 -32.60 -13.30
N ASN A 159 -6.48 -31.28 -13.12
CA ASN A 159 -5.38 -30.37 -13.40
C ASN A 159 -4.24 -30.61 -12.38
N GLU A 160 -3.10 -31.09 -12.86
CA GLU A 160 -1.98 -31.50 -12.00
C GLU A 160 -1.37 -30.32 -11.25
N ASP A 161 -1.19 -29.17 -11.91
CA ASP A 161 -0.63 -27.96 -11.27
C ASP A 161 -1.49 -27.45 -10.11
N LEU A 162 -2.82 -27.43 -10.28
CA LEU A 162 -3.73 -27.02 -9.22
C LEU A 162 -3.75 -28.04 -8.08
N LEU A 163 -3.70 -29.34 -8.37
CA LEU A 163 -3.61 -30.38 -7.34
C LEU A 163 -2.30 -30.27 -6.55
N GLU A 164 -1.18 -30.00 -7.22
CA GLU A 164 0.12 -29.78 -6.60
C GLU A 164 0.12 -28.50 -5.75
N THR A 165 -0.37 -27.39 -6.30
CA THR A 165 -0.51 -26.12 -5.57
C THR A 165 -1.37 -26.28 -4.33
N LYS A 166 -2.51 -26.99 -4.44
CA LYS A 166 -3.36 -27.33 -3.29
C LYS A 166 -2.58 -28.09 -2.22
N GLY A 167 -1.78 -29.07 -2.62
CA GLY A 167 -0.87 -29.79 -1.71
C GLY A 167 0.09 -28.86 -0.97
N TYR A 168 0.70 -27.90 -1.67
CA TYR A 168 1.58 -26.90 -1.05
C TYR A 168 0.84 -25.96 -0.10
N ILE A 169 -0.34 -25.45 -0.49
CA ILE A 169 -1.19 -24.61 0.37
C ILE A 169 -1.49 -25.34 1.68
N GLU A 170 -1.87 -26.62 1.61
CA GLU A 170 -2.17 -27.41 2.81
C GLU A 170 -0.93 -27.63 3.68
N VAL A 171 0.25 -27.87 3.09
CA VAL A 171 1.51 -28.01 3.85
C VAL A 171 1.85 -26.71 4.59
N VAL A 172 1.77 -25.56 3.91
CA VAL A 172 2.06 -24.25 4.52
C VAL A 172 1.00 -23.91 5.59
N ALA A 173 -0.27 -24.22 5.34
CA ALA A 173 -1.35 -24.03 6.30
C ALA A 173 -1.13 -24.83 7.60
N ARG A 174 -0.80 -26.13 7.50
CA ARG A 174 -0.50 -26.97 8.69
C ARG A 174 0.67 -26.40 9.49
N ARG A 175 1.70 -25.91 8.80
CA ARG A 175 2.88 -25.29 9.44
C ARG A 175 2.53 -24.00 10.17
N ARG A 176 1.76 -23.10 9.54
CA ARG A 176 1.38 -21.80 10.09
C ARG A 176 0.38 -21.91 11.23
N LEU A 177 -0.61 -22.81 11.11
CA LEU A 177 -1.63 -23.05 12.13
C LEU A 177 -1.21 -24.03 13.24
N LYS A 178 -0.07 -24.72 13.07
CA LYS A 178 0.47 -25.72 14.01
C LYS A 178 -0.55 -26.83 14.35
N ARG A 179 -1.31 -27.29 13.35
CA ARG A 179 -2.31 -28.38 13.46
C ARG A 179 -2.52 -29.09 12.12
N GLU A 180 -2.93 -30.36 12.18
CA GLU A 180 -3.12 -31.21 10.99
C GLU A 180 -4.44 -30.95 10.25
N GLU A 181 -5.52 -30.73 11.00
CA GLU A 181 -6.86 -30.46 10.47
C GLU A 181 -7.21 -28.98 10.61
N PHE A 182 -7.79 -28.40 9.57
CA PHE A 182 -8.23 -27.00 9.53
C PHE A 182 -9.40 -26.83 8.56
N GLY A 183 -10.27 -25.86 8.82
CA GLY A 183 -11.25 -25.38 7.85
C GLY A 183 -10.71 -24.19 7.06
N VAL A 184 -11.34 -23.89 5.91
CA VAL A 184 -11.00 -22.72 5.07
C VAL A 184 -11.12 -21.41 5.84
N ALA A 185 -12.14 -21.30 6.72
CA ALA A 185 -12.35 -20.12 7.55
C ALA A 185 -11.22 -19.85 8.55
N ASP A 186 -10.38 -20.85 8.84
CA ASP A 186 -9.26 -20.70 9.75
C ASP A 186 -7.95 -20.30 9.04
N LEU A 187 -7.94 -20.28 7.70
CA LEU A 187 -6.76 -19.93 6.94
C LEU A 187 -6.50 -18.42 7.05
N PRO A 188 -5.26 -18.00 7.38
CA PRO A 188 -4.90 -16.59 7.34
C PRO A 188 -4.85 -16.12 5.89
N ASP A 189 -5.26 -14.87 5.67
CA ASP A 189 -5.26 -14.27 4.34
C ASP A 189 -4.32 -13.06 4.21
N GLY A 190 -3.68 -12.68 5.31
CA GLY A 190 -2.63 -11.66 5.34
C GLY A 190 -1.25 -12.26 5.12
N GLY A 191 -0.48 -11.61 4.26
CA GLY A 191 0.91 -11.90 4.00
C GLY A 191 1.73 -10.63 3.78
N LEU A 192 2.93 -10.79 3.21
CA LEU A 192 3.89 -9.72 2.99
C LEU A 192 4.40 -9.81 1.56
N VAL A 193 4.67 -8.67 0.94
CA VAL A 193 5.21 -8.55 -0.42
C VAL A 193 6.32 -7.51 -0.44
N ARG A 194 6.96 -7.35 -1.60
CA ARG A 194 8.06 -6.42 -1.82
C ARG A 194 7.60 -4.99 -1.56
N ARG A 195 8.46 -4.24 -0.85
CA ARG A 195 8.31 -2.81 -0.63
C ARG A 195 9.51 -2.10 -1.24
N GLU A 196 9.42 -1.74 -2.51
CA GLU A 196 10.54 -1.13 -3.23
C GLU A 196 10.07 -0.09 -4.26
N ILE A 197 11.01 0.68 -4.78
CA ILE A 197 10.79 1.47 -5.99
C ILE A 197 10.89 0.50 -7.17
N TYR A 198 9.75 0.11 -7.72
CA TYR A 198 9.71 -0.78 -8.88
C TYR A 198 10.59 -0.24 -10.02
N PRO A 199 11.35 -1.08 -10.75
CA PRO A 199 12.31 -0.62 -11.76
C PRO A 199 11.72 0.23 -12.89
N TRP A 200 10.41 0.11 -13.15
CA TRP A 200 9.67 0.88 -14.15
C TRP A 200 8.88 2.05 -13.57
N ASN A 201 8.97 2.31 -12.26
CA ASN A 201 8.33 3.45 -11.63
C ASN A 201 9.07 4.74 -12.00
N THR A 202 8.42 5.60 -12.77
CA THR A 202 8.96 6.90 -13.21
C THR A 202 8.39 8.09 -12.43
N HIS A 203 7.51 7.84 -11.45
CA HIS A 203 6.83 8.88 -10.67
C HIS A 203 7.51 9.19 -9.33
N GLU A 204 8.32 8.26 -8.81
CA GLU A 204 9.02 8.49 -7.54
C GLU A 204 10.11 9.57 -7.72
N PRO A 205 10.04 10.70 -6.98
CA PRO A 205 10.99 11.78 -7.15
C PRO A 205 12.29 11.51 -6.39
N ASP A 206 13.39 12.14 -6.82
CA ASP A 206 14.50 12.40 -5.91
C ASP A 206 14.06 13.47 -4.89
N ARG A 207 13.73 13.03 -3.68
CA ARG A 207 13.26 13.88 -2.58
C ARG A 207 14.30 14.91 -2.14
N PHE A 208 15.58 14.68 -2.43
CA PHE A 208 16.68 15.57 -2.03
C PHE A 208 17.11 16.54 -3.13
N ALA A 209 16.56 16.39 -4.34
CA ALA A 209 16.87 17.27 -5.46
C ALA A 209 16.45 18.72 -5.17
N PRO A 210 17.19 19.73 -5.65
CA PRO A 210 16.87 21.15 -5.42
C PRO A 210 15.44 21.53 -5.81
N GLU A 211 14.93 21.01 -6.92
CA GLU A 211 13.57 21.25 -7.40
C GLU A 211 12.50 20.67 -6.47
N SER A 212 12.75 19.51 -5.87
CA SER A 212 11.87 18.89 -4.87
C SER A 212 11.82 19.74 -3.60
N LEU A 213 12.97 20.21 -3.14
CA LEU A 213 13.06 21.09 -1.97
C LEU A 213 12.41 22.45 -2.23
N GLU A 214 12.57 23.03 -3.42
CA GLU A 214 11.93 24.30 -3.80
C GLU A 214 10.40 24.15 -3.80
N PHE A 215 9.89 23.08 -4.41
CA PHE A 215 8.45 22.78 -4.41
C PHE A 215 7.92 22.61 -2.97
N LEU A 216 8.58 21.79 -2.16
CA LEU A 216 8.17 21.51 -0.79
C LEU A 216 8.18 22.78 0.07
N ASN A 217 9.22 23.61 -0.02
CA ASN A 217 9.30 24.86 0.72
C ASN A 217 8.22 25.87 0.32
N LYS A 218 7.90 25.96 -0.97
CA LYS A 218 6.82 26.82 -1.48
C LYS A 218 5.45 26.39 -0.97
N GLU A 219 5.19 25.09 -0.89
CA GLU A 219 3.94 24.58 -0.33
C GLU A 219 3.91 24.70 1.20
N LEU A 220 5.04 24.47 1.88
CA LEU A 220 5.19 24.59 3.33
C LEU A 220 4.89 26.01 3.84
N GLU A 221 5.27 27.06 3.10
CA GLU A 221 5.06 28.47 3.49
C GLU A 221 3.60 28.78 3.86
N LYS A 222 2.65 28.07 3.23
CA LYS A 222 1.21 28.21 3.50
C LYS A 222 0.80 27.74 4.90
N PHE A 223 1.56 26.82 5.48
CA PHE A 223 1.23 26.12 6.73
C PHE A 223 2.23 26.40 7.87
N ALA A 224 3.48 26.71 7.54
CA ALA A 224 4.58 26.91 8.48
C ALA A 224 5.58 27.97 7.95
N PRO A 225 5.22 29.26 7.92
CA PRO A 225 6.03 30.32 7.29
C PRO A 225 7.38 30.58 7.97
N LYS A 226 7.58 30.09 9.20
CA LYS A 226 8.85 30.16 9.94
C LYS A 226 9.72 28.92 9.78
N CYS A 227 9.35 28.00 8.89
CA CYS A 227 10.07 26.74 8.69
C CYS A 227 10.48 26.56 7.23
N ALA A 228 11.50 25.72 7.04
CA ALA A 228 11.93 25.25 5.74
C ALA A 228 12.16 23.74 5.77
N VAL A 229 11.84 23.06 4.67
CA VAL A 229 12.27 21.68 4.42
C VAL A 229 13.74 21.69 4.01
N GLN A 230 14.56 20.90 4.70
CA GLN A 230 15.98 20.71 4.38
C GLN A 230 16.35 19.23 4.48
N VAL A 231 17.54 18.88 3.99
CA VAL A 231 18.10 17.55 4.19
C VAL A 231 18.66 17.46 5.61
N SER A 232 18.18 16.49 6.38
CA SER A 232 18.70 16.13 7.71
C SER A 232 19.50 14.84 7.61
N GLU A 233 20.62 14.78 8.33
CA GLU A 233 21.46 13.59 8.43
C GLU A 233 21.10 12.85 9.73
N LEU A 234 20.39 11.73 9.59
CA LEU A 234 19.87 10.96 10.72
C LEU A 234 20.61 9.63 10.88
N PRO A 235 20.71 9.09 12.10
CA PRO A 235 21.24 7.76 12.32
C PRO A 235 20.52 6.68 11.53
N ILE A 236 21.25 5.70 11.00
CA ILE A 236 20.65 4.47 10.49
C ILE A 236 20.04 3.71 11.68
N LEU A 237 18.77 3.36 11.55
CA LEU A 237 18.04 2.66 12.59
C LEU A 237 18.34 1.15 12.53
N LEU A 238 18.12 0.47 13.65
CA LEU A 238 18.48 -0.93 13.82
C LEU A 238 17.21 -1.77 13.95
N GLU A 239 17.25 -2.99 13.41
CA GLU A 239 16.14 -3.95 13.51
C GLU A 239 15.97 -4.53 14.93
N GLY A 240 16.93 -4.31 15.83
CA GLY A 240 16.86 -4.77 17.21
C GLY A 240 18.03 -4.32 18.08
N ALA A 241 18.10 -4.89 19.29
CA ALA A 241 19.14 -4.61 20.27
C ALA A 241 20.54 -4.88 19.69
N SER A 242 21.42 -3.89 19.84
CA SER A 242 22.80 -3.95 19.38
C SER A 242 23.70 -3.16 20.34
N ASP A 243 24.99 -3.51 20.38
CA ASP A 243 25.99 -2.82 21.22
C ASP A 243 26.35 -1.41 20.70
N THR A 244 25.72 -0.96 19.62
CA THR A 244 25.93 0.36 18.98
C THR A 244 25.46 1.53 19.84
N ASP A 245 24.59 1.31 20.83
CA ASP A 245 24.11 2.37 21.72
C ASP A 245 25.27 3.09 22.44
N GLY A 246 26.36 2.39 22.73
CA GLY A 246 27.56 2.92 23.36
C GLY A 246 28.61 3.54 22.42
N TYR A 247 28.38 3.58 21.10
CA TYR A 247 29.41 4.02 20.13
C TYR A 247 29.38 5.54 19.91
N ASP A 248 30.54 6.20 19.93
CA ASP A 248 30.62 7.65 19.72
C ASP A 248 30.18 8.07 18.30
N ILE A 249 30.41 7.21 17.30
CA ILE A 249 30.09 7.45 15.89
C ILE A 249 29.19 6.33 15.40
N ILE A 250 28.05 6.69 14.82
CA ILE A 250 27.08 5.77 14.22
C ILE A 250 26.87 6.14 12.75
N PRO A 251 26.61 5.15 11.88
CA PRO A 251 26.33 5.44 10.48
C PRO A 251 25.04 6.24 10.34
N THR A 252 25.00 7.10 9.34
CA THR A 252 23.90 8.03 9.06
C THR A 252 23.36 7.84 7.66
N CYS A 253 22.14 8.33 7.44
CA CYS A 253 21.49 8.42 6.14
C CYS A 253 20.79 9.78 6.02
N ASN A 254 20.57 10.21 4.79
CA ASN A 254 19.83 11.44 4.52
C ASN A 254 18.33 11.19 4.61
N GLN A 255 17.64 12.08 5.31
CA GLN A 255 16.19 12.20 5.31
C GLN A 255 15.81 13.67 5.09
N LEU A 256 14.52 13.93 4.86
CA LEU A 256 14.02 15.31 4.92
C LEU A 256 13.70 15.67 6.37
N GLY A 257 13.95 16.92 6.74
CA GLY A 257 13.65 17.49 8.05
C GLY A 257 13.01 18.87 7.90
N LEU A 258 12.25 19.28 8.92
CA LEU A 258 11.79 20.67 9.05
C LEU A 258 12.77 21.45 9.91
N PHE A 259 13.15 22.66 9.48
CA PHE A 259 14.09 23.52 10.21
C PHE A 259 13.48 24.90 10.40
N ALA A 260 13.66 25.48 11.58
CA ALA A 260 13.27 26.86 11.83
C ALA A 260 14.15 27.81 11.02
N ILE A 261 13.56 28.74 10.27
CA ILE A 261 14.28 29.85 9.61
C ILE A 261 14.22 31.15 10.41
N GLU A 262 13.34 31.20 11.41
CA GLU A 262 13.19 32.27 12.38
C GLU A 262 13.04 31.69 13.79
N ASP A 263 13.27 32.50 14.82
CA ASP A 263 12.98 32.10 16.19
C ASP A 263 11.47 31.85 16.37
N VAL A 264 11.16 30.72 17.02
CA VAL A 264 9.81 30.31 17.41
C VAL A 264 9.70 30.37 18.93
N ALA A 265 8.73 31.14 19.42
CA ALA A 265 8.51 31.32 20.84
C ALA A 265 7.95 30.05 21.50
N PRO A 266 8.18 29.84 22.81
CA PRO A 266 7.48 28.81 23.57
C PRO A 266 5.96 28.93 23.40
N GLY A 267 5.26 27.82 23.13
CA GLY A 267 3.81 27.80 22.93
C GLY A 267 3.35 28.38 21.58
N GLU A 268 4.25 28.79 20.69
CA GLU A 268 3.90 29.25 19.34
C GLU A 268 3.60 28.05 18.42
N ALA A 269 2.62 28.21 17.54
CA ALA A 269 2.32 27.21 16.51
C ALA A 269 3.42 27.24 15.43
N VAL A 270 4.04 26.09 15.21
CA VAL A 270 5.12 25.88 14.22
C VAL A 270 4.54 25.58 12.85
N LEU A 271 3.54 24.70 12.80
CA LEU A 271 2.90 24.21 11.58
C LEU A 271 1.40 24.03 11.85
N LYS A 272 0.58 24.43 10.88
CA LYS A 272 -0.89 24.23 10.87
C LYS A 272 -1.30 23.66 9.53
N GLU A 273 -1.26 22.34 9.41
CA GLU A 273 -1.53 21.64 8.15
C GLU A 273 -2.98 21.15 8.09
N TYR A 274 -3.58 21.36 6.92
CA TYR A 274 -4.90 20.84 6.58
C TYR A 274 -4.74 19.76 5.51
N SER A 275 -5.29 18.58 5.73
CA SER A 275 -5.21 17.47 4.78
C SER A 275 -6.58 16.99 4.32
N LEU A 276 -6.74 16.93 3.00
CA LEU A 276 -7.88 16.32 2.32
C LEU A 276 -7.65 14.84 2.00
N LEU A 277 -6.43 14.33 2.19
CA LEU A 277 -6.17 12.89 2.18
C LEU A 277 -6.50 12.35 3.58
N THR A 278 -7.78 12.44 3.93
CA THR A 278 -8.37 12.06 5.20
C THR A 278 -9.53 11.10 4.95
N ALA A 279 -9.62 10.07 5.76
CA ALA A 279 -10.67 9.06 5.69
C ALA A 279 -11.16 8.64 7.08
N ASN A 280 -12.41 8.22 7.17
CA ASN A 280 -13.02 7.70 8.39
C ASN A 280 -13.66 6.33 8.13
N ASN A 281 -13.56 5.42 9.08
CA ASN A 281 -14.08 4.06 8.94
C ASN A 281 -15.47 3.86 9.59
N ARG A 282 -16.19 4.94 9.94
CA ARG A 282 -17.47 4.86 10.67
C ARG A 282 -18.62 5.37 9.80
N LEU A 283 -19.58 4.50 9.52
CA LEU A 283 -20.67 4.84 8.59
C LEU A 283 -21.65 5.87 9.18
N LYS A 284 -21.84 5.88 10.51
CA LYS A 284 -22.90 6.64 11.18
C LYS A 284 -22.41 7.68 12.17
N GLU A 285 -21.12 7.96 12.20
CA GLU A 285 -20.61 9.02 13.06
C GLU A 285 -20.75 10.39 12.39
N PRO A 286 -21.13 11.44 13.15
CA PRO A 286 -21.30 12.79 12.62
C PRO A 286 -19.92 13.44 12.46
N VAL A 287 -19.11 12.94 11.53
CA VAL A 287 -17.80 13.50 11.18
C VAL A 287 -17.84 14.19 9.82
N CYS A 288 -17.01 15.21 9.66
CA CYS A 288 -16.78 15.90 8.40
C CYS A 288 -16.11 14.94 7.41
N ASP A 289 -16.66 14.83 6.20
CA ASP A 289 -16.08 14.00 5.15
C ASP A 289 -14.66 14.45 4.74
N ALA A 290 -14.42 15.76 4.73
CA ALA A 290 -13.15 16.33 4.27
C ALA A 290 -12.01 16.23 5.30
N CYS A 291 -12.29 16.45 6.59
CA CYS A 291 -11.26 16.59 7.62
C CYS A 291 -11.38 15.64 8.82
N GLY A 292 -12.46 14.85 8.91
CA GLY A 292 -12.68 13.89 9.99
C GLY A 292 -12.96 14.49 11.38
N SER A 293 -13.12 15.81 11.51
CA SER A 293 -13.60 16.45 12.75
C SER A 293 -15.05 16.12 13.01
N GLU A 294 -15.46 16.17 14.29
CA GLU A 294 -16.88 16.16 14.64
C GLU A 294 -17.63 17.32 13.96
N LEU A 295 -18.82 17.04 13.45
CA LEU A 295 -19.69 18.04 12.87
C LEU A 295 -20.22 19.00 13.96
N PRO A 296 -20.44 20.28 13.64
CA PRO A 296 -21.06 21.22 14.55
C PRO A 296 -22.41 20.69 15.09
N PRO A 297 -22.69 20.83 16.41
CA PRO A 297 -23.99 20.49 16.97
C PRO A 297 -25.15 21.19 16.26
N LEU A 298 -26.32 20.56 16.26
CA LEU A 298 -27.55 21.15 15.73
C LEU A 298 -27.86 22.47 16.45
N GLY A 299 -28.04 23.55 15.68
CA GLY A 299 -28.29 24.89 16.22
C GLY A 299 -27.04 25.72 16.54
N SER A 300 -25.84 25.24 16.19
CA SER A 300 -24.61 26.03 16.20
C SER A 300 -24.72 27.27 15.31
N GLU A 301 -24.04 28.37 15.68
CA GLU A 301 -24.00 29.60 14.86
C GLU A 301 -23.42 29.36 13.46
N VAL A 302 -22.45 28.43 13.36
CA VAL A 302 -21.89 27.92 12.10
C VAL A 302 -22.44 26.52 11.89
N PRO A 303 -23.47 26.33 11.06
CA PRO A 303 -24.04 25.01 10.81
C PRO A 303 -23.10 24.17 9.92
N ALA A 304 -23.28 22.84 10.00
CA ALA A 304 -22.73 21.93 9.02
C ALA A 304 -23.28 22.25 7.61
N VAL A 305 -22.48 21.99 6.59
CA VAL A 305 -22.79 22.23 5.18
C VAL A 305 -22.99 20.87 4.51
N ASN A 306 -24.14 20.67 3.86
CA ASN A 306 -24.40 19.45 3.09
C ASN A 306 -23.93 19.65 1.66
N CYS A 307 -23.64 18.55 0.96
CA CYS A 307 -23.58 18.59 -0.50
C CYS A 307 -24.97 18.92 -1.07
N ASP A 308 -25.02 19.69 -2.16
CA ASP A 308 -26.27 20.02 -2.86
C ASP A 308 -26.78 18.87 -3.74
N GLU A 309 -25.89 17.94 -4.12
CA GLU A 309 -26.19 16.83 -5.02
C GLU A 309 -26.46 15.54 -4.25
N CYS A 310 -25.57 15.11 -3.35
CA CYS A 310 -25.77 13.90 -2.56
C CYS A 310 -26.36 14.19 -1.16
N TYR A 311 -27.18 13.25 -0.66
CA TYR A 311 -27.86 13.39 0.63
C TYR A 311 -27.04 12.94 1.85
N ASP A 312 -25.92 12.24 1.62
CA ASP A 312 -25.21 11.50 2.66
C ASP A 312 -23.91 12.17 3.12
N THR A 313 -23.35 13.09 2.34
CA THR A 313 -22.06 13.72 2.65
C THR A 313 -22.25 15.08 3.31
N VAL A 314 -21.61 15.25 4.47
CA VAL A 314 -21.71 16.46 5.29
C VAL A 314 -20.33 16.99 5.66
N PHE A 315 -20.17 18.32 5.61
CA PHE A 315 -18.95 19.05 5.91
C PHE A 315 -19.12 19.93 7.15
N CYS A 316 -18.06 20.09 7.95
CA CYS A 316 -18.12 20.91 9.17
C CYS A 316 -18.18 22.42 8.89
N SER A 317 -17.84 22.86 7.68
CA SER A 317 -17.78 24.27 7.29
C SER A 317 -17.86 24.44 5.77
N GLN A 318 -18.16 25.66 5.33
CA GLN A 318 -18.12 26.01 3.90
C GLN A 318 -16.73 25.80 3.29
N TYR A 319 -15.67 26.07 4.07
CA TYR A 319 -14.30 25.82 3.61
C TYR A 319 -14.05 24.34 3.30
N CYS A 320 -14.46 23.42 4.19
CA CYS A 320 -14.32 21.98 3.94
C CYS A 320 -15.15 21.52 2.74
N HIS A 321 -16.37 22.06 2.58
CA HIS A 321 -17.18 21.80 1.40
C HIS A 321 -16.45 22.24 0.13
N ASP A 322 -16.02 23.49 0.04
CA ASP A 322 -15.40 24.04 -1.17
C ASP A 322 -14.11 23.32 -1.52
N GLN A 323 -13.28 23.01 -0.51
CA GLN A 323 -12.06 22.24 -0.72
C GLN A 323 -12.32 20.80 -1.17
N ALA A 324 -13.36 20.15 -0.66
CA ALA A 324 -13.75 18.82 -1.11
C ALA A 324 -14.22 18.85 -2.57
N GLN A 325 -15.05 19.83 -2.94
CA GLN A 325 -15.55 20.02 -4.31
C GLN A 325 -14.41 20.27 -5.30
N GLU A 326 -13.41 21.06 -4.92
CA GLU A 326 -12.24 21.36 -5.78
C GLU A 326 -11.27 20.17 -5.91
N THR A 327 -11.31 19.20 -5.00
CA THR A 327 -10.22 18.22 -4.85
C THR A 327 -10.62 16.79 -5.15
N TYR A 328 -11.76 16.30 -4.67
CA TYR A 328 -12.10 14.88 -4.81
C TYR A 328 -13.59 14.57 -4.89
N HIS A 329 -14.45 15.39 -4.29
CA HIS A 329 -15.85 15.01 -4.06
C HIS A 329 -16.62 14.70 -5.35
N PRO A 330 -16.43 15.43 -6.47
CA PRO A 330 -17.12 15.09 -7.72
C PRO A 330 -16.80 13.70 -8.27
N ALA A 331 -15.65 13.11 -7.91
CA ALA A 331 -15.30 11.74 -8.33
C ALA A 331 -16.06 10.65 -7.54
N VAL A 332 -16.66 10.99 -6.39
CA VAL A 332 -17.33 10.02 -5.49
C VAL A 332 -18.79 10.40 -5.15
N CYS A 333 -19.25 11.58 -5.57
CA CYS A 333 -20.60 12.08 -5.29
C CYS A 333 -21.67 11.14 -5.86
N GLU A 334 -22.64 10.75 -5.03
CA GLU A 334 -23.73 9.79 -5.35
C GLU A 334 -23.28 8.38 -5.77
N LYS A 335 -21.99 8.04 -5.60
CA LYS A 335 -21.43 6.75 -6.06
C LYS A 335 -21.36 5.65 -4.98
N ASP A 336 -21.77 5.97 -3.76
CA ASP A 336 -21.76 5.06 -2.60
C ASP A 336 -20.39 4.42 -2.31
N VAL A 337 -19.30 5.03 -2.80
CA VAL A 337 -17.91 4.60 -2.52
C VAL A 337 -17.65 4.66 -1.01
N ASP A 338 -18.26 5.63 -0.34
CA ASP A 338 -18.13 5.86 1.10
C ASP A 338 -18.75 4.76 1.97
N ALA A 339 -19.54 3.83 1.41
CA ALA A 339 -20.02 2.66 2.16
C ALA A 339 -19.01 1.50 2.15
N ILE A 340 -18.07 1.49 1.21
CA ILE A 340 -17.08 0.43 1.07
C ILE A 340 -16.17 0.45 2.28
N ALA A 341 -15.97 -0.72 2.88
CA ALA A 341 -15.10 -0.96 4.02
C ALA A 341 -15.41 -0.15 5.30
N LYS A 342 -16.56 0.53 5.43
CA LYS A 342 -16.95 1.13 6.71
C LYS A 342 -17.46 0.09 7.72
N ASP A 343 -17.33 0.42 9.00
CA ASP A 343 -17.74 -0.39 10.16
C ASP A 343 -17.13 -1.81 10.18
N SER A 344 -15.87 -1.93 9.79
CA SER A 344 -15.15 -3.22 9.79
C SER A 344 -14.91 -3.78 11.19
N ASP A 345 -14.59 -5.09 11.25
CA ASP A 345 -14.21 -5.77 12.48
C ASP A 345 -12.99 -5.12 13.13
N ALA A 346 -12.88 -5.21 14.47
CA ALA A 346 -11.80 -4.59 15.24
C ALA A 346 -10.40 -4.93 14.72
N LYS A 347 -10.22 -6.18 14.30
CA LYS A 347 -8.96 -6.72 13.78
C LYS A 347 -8.58 -6.18 12.40
N GLU A 348 -9.54 -5.67 11.65
CA GLU A 348 -9.34 -5.17 10.28
C GLU A 348 -9.33 -3.62 10.23
N ALA A 349 -9.51 -2.95 11.37
CA ALA A 349 -9.70 -1.50 11.43
C ALA A 349 -8.52 -0.71 10.84
N GLY A 350 -7.28 -1.16 11.07
CA GLY A 350 -6.09 -0.53 10.50
C GLY A 350 -5.99 -0.67 8.99
N GLU A 351 -6.11 -1.90 8.47
CA GLU A 351 -6.10 -2.20 7.03
C GLU A 351 -7.20 -1.45 6.28
N THR A 352 -8.39 -1.40 6.89
CA THR A 352 -9.53 -0.65 6.39
C THR A 352 -9.22 0.83 6.23
N LEU A 353 -8.57 1.46 7.22
CA LEU A 353 -8.23 2.88 7.13
C LEU A 353 -7.23 3.16 5.99
N TYR A 354 -6.26 2.27 5.77
CA TYR A 354 -5.35 2.40 4.63
C TYR A 354 -6.08 2.23 3.28
N LEU A 355 -7.02 1.30 3.18
CA LEU A 355 -7.88 1.17 2.00
C LEU A 355 -8.72 2.43 1.76
N LEU A 356 -9.26 3.06 2.82
CA LEU A 356 -10.03 4.28 2.65
C LEU A 356 -9.16 5.49 2.29
N LEU A 357 -7.90 5.55 2.76
CA LEU A 357 -6.92 6.50 2.27
C LEU A 357 -6.60 6.25 0.78
N LEU A 358 -6.50 4.99 0.37
CA LEU A 358 -6.37 4.64 -1.05
C LEU A 358 -7.58 5.15 -1.85
N ALA A 359 -8.80 4.88 -1.40
CA ALA A 359 -10.02 5.38 -2.05
C ALA A 359 -10.00 6.91 -2.19
N ARG A 360 -9.58 7.63 -1.13
CA ARG A 360 -9.49 9.09 -1.16
C ARG A 360 -8.44 9.58 -2.15
N ILE A 361 -7.25 8.99 -2.23
CA ILE A 361 -6.24 9.44 -3.21
C ILE A 361 -6.65 9.12 -4.65
N LEU A 362 -7.33 8.00 -4.88
CA LEU A 362 -7.90 7.66 -6.19
C LEU A 362 -8.98 8.67 -6.61
N ALA A 363 -9.84 9.09 -5.67
CA ALA A 363 -10.82 10.15 -5.92
C ALA A 363 -10.15 11.49 -6.24
N ILE A 364 -9.08 11.86 -5.51
CA ILE A 364 -8.29 13.05 -5.79
C ILE A 364 -7.70 13.00 -7.20
N SER A 365 -7.03 11.90 -7.54
CA SER A 365 -6.34 11.77 -8.82
C SER A 365 -7.31 11.68 -9.99
N ASN A 366 -8.45 11.01 -9.83
CA ASN A 366 -9.49 10.92 -10.84
C ASN A 366 -10.16 12.28 -11.10
N HIS A 367 -10.49 13.02 -10.05
CA HIS A 367 -11.08 14.35 -10.20
C HIS A 367 -10.11 15.36 -10.84
N GLN A 368 -8.82 15.25 -10.50
CA GLN A 368 -7.79 16.16 -10.99
C GLN A 368 -7.15 15.71 -12.32
N GLU A 369 -7.54 14.54 -12.84
CA GLU A 369 -7.00 13.95 -14.08
C GLU A 369 -5.46 13.82 -14.05
N ILE A 370 -4.92 13.36 -12.91
CA ILE A 370 -3.47 13.13 -12.72
C ILE A 370 -3.18 11.68 -12.36
N HIS A 371 -1.93 11.25 -12.53
CA HIS A 371 -1.48 9.96 -12.01
C HIS A 371 -1.53 9.97 -10.46
N PRO A 372 -2.03 8.90 -9.80
CA PRO A 372 -2.16 8.88 -8.34
C PRO A 372 -0.85 9.18 -7.57
N LEU A 373 0.28 8.68 -8.07
CA LEU A 373 1.61 8.95 -7.46
C LEU A 373 2.12 10.38 -7.67
N ASP A 374 1.53 11.14 -8.60
CA ASP A 374 1.89 12.53 -8.85
C ASP A 374 1.11 13.51 -7.96
N ALA A 375 0.08 13.03 -7.24
CA ALA A 375 -0.66 13.84 -6.30
C ALA A 375 0.27 14.36 -5.20
N LYS A 376 0.22 15.68 -4.95
CA LYS A 376 1.10 16.39 -3.99
C LYS A 376 1.03 15.83 -2.57
N GLN A 377 -0.08 15.19 -2.22
CA GLN A 377 -0.35 14.56 -0.92
C GLN A 377 0.53 13.32 -0.69
N VAL A 378 1.08 12.70 -1.75
CA VAL A 378 1.86 11.46 -1.65
C VAL A 378 3.22 11.53 -2.33
N LYS A 379 3.38 12.36 -3.35
CA LYS A 379 4.58 12.38 -4.20
C LYS A 379 5.89 12.43 -3.42
N TYR A 380 5.98 13.28 -2.41
CA TYR A 380 7.23 13.56 -1.67
C TYR A 380 7.32 12.92 -0.28
N ILE A 381 6.31 12.16 0.12
CA ILE A 381 6.32 11.50 1.43
C ILE A 381 7.12 10.19 1.37
N TRP A 382 7.68 9.79 2.50
CA TRP A 382 8.55 8.62 2.59
C TRP A 382 7.77 7.32 2.40
N GLY A 383 8.29 6.42 1.55
CA GLY A 383 7.69 5.11 1.27
C GLY A 383 8.35 3.93 1.99
N ASP A 384 9.45 4.16 2.71
CA ASP A 384 10.25 3.12 3.40
C ASP A 384 10.58 1.94 2.47
N PHE A 385 11.10 2.30 1.30
CA PHE A 385 11.47 1.36 0.25
C PHE A 385 12.80 0.68 0.59
N VAL A 386 12.83 -0.64 0.43
CA VAL A 386 14.02 -1.48 0.57
C VAL A 386 14.72 -1.60 -0.80
N PRO A 387 16.07 -1.67 -0.86
CA PRO A 387 16.77 -1.89 -2.12
C PRO A 387 16.32 -3.17 -2.83
N THR A 388 16.10 -3.10 -4.15
CA THR A 388 15.65 -4.23 -4.99
C THR A 388 16.50 -5.49 -4.83
N ALA A 389 17.82 -5.36 -4.63
CA ALA A 389 18.73 -6.50 -4.47
C ALA A 389 18.47 -7.33 -3.18
N SER A 390 17.87 -6.72 -2.16
CA SER A 390 17.46 -7.41 -0.93
C SER A 390 16.18 -8.22 -1.10
N ASN A 391 15.41 -7.97 -2.16
CA ASN A 391 14.12 -8.60 -2.40
C ASN A 391 14.16 -9.81 -3.36
N GLU A 392 15.34 -10.28 -3.77
CA GLU A 392 15.48 -11.42 -4.68
C GLU A 392 14.97 -12.73 -4.03
N LEU A 393 14.04 -13.40 -4.72
CA LEU A 393 13.40 -14.64 -4.27
C LEU A 393 14.02 -15.89 -4.87
N ASP A 394 13.97 -16.98 -4.09
CA ASP A 394 13.84 -18.33 -4.64
C ASP A 394 12.37 -18.59 -5.00
N LEU A 395 12.08 -18.85 -6.28
CA LEU A 395 10.72 -19.08 -6.81
C LEU A 395 10.12 -20.45 -6.42
N SER A 396 10.83 -21.25 -5.62
CA SER A 396 10.35 -22.53 -5.12
C SER A 396 9.11 -22.36 -4.20
N PRO A 397 8.02 -23.15 -4.38
CA PRO A 397 6.87 -23.18 -3.46
C PRO A 397 7.22 -23.56 -2.01
N SER A 398 8.43 -24.08 -1.79
CA SER A 398 8.98 -24.44 -0.47
C SER A 398 9.92 -23.39 0.12
N ALA A 399 10.18 -22.30 -0.61
CA ALA A 399 10.99 -21.19 -0.12
C ALA A 399 10.33 -20.57 1.11
N ASN A 400 11.14 -20.23 2.12
CA ASN A 400 10.64 -19.37 3.20
C ASN A 400 10.42 -17.96 2.62
N PRO A 401 9.43 -17.19 3.11
CA PRO A 401 9.32 -15.79 2.72
C PRO A 401 10.67 -15.11 2.98
N PRO A 402 11.19 -14.35 2.00
CA PRO A 402 12.46 -13.67 2.14
C PRO A 402 12.36 -12.71 3.32
N PRO A 403 13.45 -12.53 4.09
CA PRO A 403 13.42 -11.76 5.35
C PRO A 403 12.99 -10.29 5.15
N ASP A 404 13.07 -9.78 3.92
CA ASP A 404 13.04 -8.34 3.64
C ASP A 404 11.70 -7.85 3.03
N TRP A 405 10.69 -8.73 2.90
CA TRP A 405 9.35 -8.31 2.48
C TRP A 405 8.59 -7.65 3.61
N THR A 406 8.31 -6.35 3.47
CA THR A 406 7.75 -5.53 4.55
C THR A 406 6.39 -4.92 4.23
N LEU A 407 5.87 -5.00 3.00
CA LEU A 407 4.56 -4.46 2.66
C LEU A 407 3.46 -5.49 2.95
N PRO A 408 2.53 -5.24 3.90
CA PRO A 408 1.42 -6.15 4.13
C PRO A 408 0.48 -6.19 2.93
N PHE A 409 0.01 -7.41 2.65
CA PHE A 409 -0.74 -7.71 1.44
C PHE A 409 -1.85 -8.72 1.73
N SER A 410 -3.00 -8.49 1.10
CA SER A 410 -4.06 -9.49 0.96
C SER A 410 -4.76 -9.31 -0.39
N PHE A 411 -5.33 -10.39 -0.92
CA PHE A 411 -6.12 -10.30 -2.15
C PHE A 411 -7.28 -9.28 -2.01
N LYS A 412 -8.03 -9.35 -0.90
CA LYS A 412 -9.15 -8.46 -0.60
C LYS A 412 -8.75 -6.98 -0.62
N TYR A 413 -7.71 -6.60 0.13
CA TYR A 413 -7.38 -5.18 0.33
C TYR A 413 -6.45 -4.60 -0.73
N ASN A 414 -5.64 -5.41 -1.43
CA ASN A 414 -4.67 -4.90 -2.40
C ASN A 414 -5.09 -5.10 -3.86
N ILE A 415 -6.05 -5.99 -4.15
CA ILE A 415 -6.52 -6.28 -5.50
C ILE A 415 -8.03 -6.05 -5.62
N GLU A 416 -8.84 -6.88 -4.94
CA GLU A 416 -10.29 -6.93 -5.16
C GLU A 416 -10.99 -5.62 -4.80
N THR A 417 -10.85 -5.15 -3.56
CA THR A 417 -11.58 -3.97 -3.09
C THR A 417 -11.13 -2.68 -3.77
N PRO A 418 -9.82 -2.45 -4.04
CA PRO A 418 -9.39 -1.30 -4.84
C PRO A 418 -9.98 -1.27 -6.26
N LEU A 419 -10.06 -2.42 -6.95
CA LEU A 419 -10.71 -2.49 -8.25
C LEU A 419 -12.21 -2.19 -8.13
N HIS A 420 -12.88 -2.73 -7.11
CA HIS A 420 -14.28 -2.43 -6.84
C HIS A 420 -14.54 -0.94 -6.56
N ILE A 421 -13.63 -0.27 -5.84
CA ILE A 421 -13.70 1.19 -5.61
C ILE A 421 -13.63 1.94 -6.93
N LEU A 422 -12.70 1.58 -7.82
CA LEU A 422 -12.56 2.20 -9.14
C LEU A 422 -13.81 2.01 -10.00
N GLU A 423 -14.35 0.79 -10.06
CA GLU A 423 -15.61 0.51 -10.77
C GLU A 423 -16.77 1.34 -10.22
N LYS A 424 -16.89 1.44 -8.89
CA LYS A 424 -17.88 2.30 -8.23
C LYS A 424 -17.69 3.78 -8.55
N MET A 425 -16.45 4.21 -8.82
CA MET A 425 -16.14 5.56 -9.30
C MET A 425 -16.42 5.76 -10.80
N ASP A 426 -17.00 4.77 -11.48
CA ASP A 426 -17.17 4.71 -12.94
C ASP A 426 -15.84 4.78 -13.71
N VAL A 427 -14.78 4.20 -13.14
CA VAL A 427 -13.46 4.12 -13.77
C VAL A 427 -13.30 2.75 -14.43
N ASP A 428 -13.04 2.77 -15.74
CA ASP A 428 -12.70 1.56 -16.50
C ASP A 428 -11.29 1.07 -16.08
N ILE A 429 -11.26 -0.02 -15.32
CA ILE A 429 -10.04 -0.61 -14.74
C ILE A 429 -9.07 -1.20 -15.79
N TYR A 430 -9.51 -1.35 -17.04
CA TYR A 430 -8.72 -1.87 -18.16
C TYR A 430 -8.08 -0.73 -18.94
N GLN A 431 -8.86 0.29 -19.33
CA GLN A 431 -8.35 1.46 -20.06
C GLN A 431 -7.43 2.32 -19.21
N THR A 432 -7.61 2.33 -17.89
CA THR A 432 -6.83 3.16 -16.97
C THR A 432 -5.67 2.41 -16.30
N LEU A 433 -5.25 1.28 -16.87
CA LEU A 433 -4.18 0.43 -16.32
C LEU A 433 -2.90 1.23 -15.99
N ALA A 434 -2.51 2.19 -16.82
CA ALA A 434 -1.34 3.03 -16.57
C ALA A 434 -1.42 3.85 -15.28
N HIS A 435 -2.63 4.18 -14.80
CA HIS A 435 -2.88 4.96 -13.58
C HIS A 435 -3.21 4.06 -12.38
N HIS A 436 -3.76 2.88 -12.62
CA HIS A 436 -4.36 2.03 -11.58
C HIS A 436 -3.79 0.60 -11.55
N ASP A 437 -2.58 0.39 -12.08
CA ASP A 437 -1.92 -0.91 -11.99
C ASP A 437 -1.61 -1.28 -10.52
N ILE A 438 -1.48 -2.57 -10.22
CA ILE A 438 -1.33 -3.04 -8.82
C ILE A 438 -0.04 -2.49 -8.19
N TRP A 439 1.02 -2.30 -8.95
CA TRP A 439 2.26 -1.69 -8.45
C TRP A 439 2.05 -0.23 -8.02
N VAL A 440 1.12 0.50 -8.66
CA VAL A 440 0.75 1.86 -8.26
C VAL A 440 0.07 1.84 -6.90
N LEU A 441 -0.90 0.94 -6.73
CA LEU A 441 -1.63 0.78 -5.46
C LEU A 441 -0.69 0.36 -4.32
N ASN A 442 0.20 -0.61 -4.57
CA ASN A 442 1.21 -1.05 -3.60
C ASN A 442 2.21 0.06 -3.24
N THR A 443 2.57 0.93 -4.19
CA THR A 443 3.41 2.10 -3.93
C THR A 443 2.69 3.11 -3.03
N LEU A 444 1.38 3.34 -3.24
CA LEU A 444 0.56 4.20 -2.38
C LEU A 444 0.45 3.63 -0.96
N TYR A 445 0.15 2.33 -0.81
CA TYR A 445 0.14 1.67 0.49
C TYR A 445 1.47 1.77 1.23
N SER A 446 2.58 1.62 0.51
CA SER A 446 3.93 1.79 1.05
C SER A 446 4.14 3.19 1.61
N LYS A 447 3.64 4.22 0.92
CA LYS A 447 3.70 5.61 1.37
C LYS A 447 2.80 5.89 2.58
N PHE A 448 1.61 5.30 2.66
CA PHE A 448 0.71 5.54 3.79
C PHE A 448 1.24 4.99 5.12
N ARG A 449 1.78 3.77 5.13
CA ARG A 449 2.14 3.07 6.38
C ARG A 449 3.21 3.75 7.23
N GLY A 450 4.09 4.54 6.61
CA GLY A 450 5.13 5.30 7.31
C GLY A 450 4.74 6.74 7.68
N THR A 451 3.61 7.24 7.20
CA THR A 451 3.34 8.70 7.20
C THR A 451 1.91 9.09 7.58
N ALA A 452 0.96 8.14 7.51
CA ALA A 452 -0.41 8.37 7.95
C ALA A 452 -0.47 8.45 9.47
N SER A 453 -1.21 9.43 9.96
CA SER A 453 -1.59 9.55 11.37
C SER A 453 -3.00 9.02 11.57
N ALA A 454 -3.24 8.30 12.65
CA ALA A 454 -4.56 7.81 13.04
C ALA A 454 -5.02 8.42 14.38
N ARG A 455 -6.31 8.72 14.48
CA ARG A 455 -6.96 9.17 15.72
C ARG A 455 -7.69 7.98 16.30
N LYS A 456 -7.47 7.72 17.60
CA LYS A 456 -8.24 6.73 18.35
C LYS A 456 -9.52 7.38 18.86
N ASN A 457 -10.64 6.70 18.68
CA ASN A 457 -11.92 7.12 19.24
C ASN A 457 -11.85 7.02 20.77
N PRO A 458 -12.14 8.09 21.53
CA PRO A 458 -12.09 8.05 23.00
C PRO A 458 -13.08 7.06 23.64
N ARG A 459 -14.12 6.62 22.91
CA ARG A 459 -15.19 5.76 23.45
C ARG A 459 -14.82 4.28 23.45
N ASP A 460 -14.14 3.80 22.41
CA ASP A 460 -13.79 2.38 22.25
C ASP A 460 -12.29 2.12 22.02
N GLY A 461 -11.48 3.18 21.94
CA GLY A 461 -10.03 3.09 21.75
C GLY A 461 -9.59 2.68 20.35
N ARG A 462 -10.53 2.43 19.42
CA ARG A 462 -10.22 1.98 18.06
C ARG A 462 -9.84 3.17 17.17
N PRO A 463 -8.92 2.99 16.20
CA PRO A 463 -8.65 4.03 15.22
C PRO A 463 -9.90 4.24 14.35
N ASP A 464 -10.36 5.48 14.22
CA ASP A 464 -11.61 5.84 13.51
C ASP A 464 -11.41 6.79 12.34
N VAL A 465 -10.37 7.62 12.40
CA VAL A 465 -9.97 8.53 11.33
C VAL A 465 -8.48 8.35 11.05
N ALA A 466 -8.11 8.29 9.78
CA ALA A 466 -6.74 8.34 9.32
C ALA A 466 -6.56 9.50 8.34
N ALA A 467 -5.39 10.12 8.38
CA ALA A 467 -5.03 11.20 7.46
C ALA A 467 -3.54 11.18 7.15
N VAL A 468 -3.18 11.54 5.93
CA VAL A 468 -1.79 11.76 5.53
C VAL A 468 -1.51 13.26 5.62
N HIS A 469 -0.47 13.63 6.36
CA HIS A 469 -0.05 15.02 6.55
C HIS A 469 1.37 15.22 5.98
N PRO A 470 1.48 15.56 4.67
CA PRO A 470 2.75 15.60 3.95
C PRO A 470 3.88 16.41 4.58
N PHE A 471 3.56 17.47 5.35
CA PHE A 471 4.57 18.32 5.98
C PHE A 471 4.81 17.97 7.44
N TRP A 472 3.78 17.58 8.20
CA TRP A 472 3.93 17.09 9.56
C TRP A 472 4.86 15.88 9.63
N CYS A 473 4.75 14.95 8.66
CA CYS A 473 5.60 13.75 8.62
C CYS A 473 7.07 14.04 8.26
N LEU A 474 7.42 15.27 7.89
CA LEU A 474 8.81 15.70 7.67
C LEU A 474 9.49 16.17 8.96
N ALA A 475 8.74 16.42 10.04
CA ALA A 475 9.33 16.73 11.34
C ALA A 475 9.86 15.44 11.98
N ASN A 476 11.17 15.22 11.93
CA ASN A 476 11.79 13.98 12.37
C ASN A 476 11.55 13.67 13.86
N HIS A 477 11.60 12.39 14.19
CA HIS A 477 11.37 11.90 15.54
C HIS A 477 12.57 12.16 16.47
N ASP A 478 12.31 12.65 17.68
CA ASP A 478 13.21 12.59 18.82
C ASP A 478 12.43 12.25 20.10
N CYS A 479 13.03 11.46 21.00
CA CYS A 479 12.38 11.13 22.28
C CYS A 479 12.46 12.28 23.30
N ASN A 480 13.19 13.35 23.04
CA ASN A 480 13.16 14.64 23.74
C ASN A 480 12.78 15.78 22.75
N PRO A 481 11.58 15.72 22.17
CA PRO A 481 11.17 16.58 21.07
C PRO A 481 11.12 18.06 21.49
N ASN A 482 11.26 18.97 20.52
CA ASN A 482 11.07 20.40 20.76
C ASN A 482 9.66 20.89 20.45
N VAL A 483 8.86 20.07 19.77
CA VAL A 483 7.44 20.29 19.52
C VAL A 483 6.56 19.21 20.14
N THR A 484 5.27 19.51 20.23
CA THR A 484 4.18 18.57 20.51
C THR A 484 3.10 18.81 19.46
N TRP A 485 2.16 17.88 19.31
CA TRP A 485 1.07 18.04 18.35
C TRP A 485 -0.29 17.69 18.92
N GLU A 486 -1.32 18.21 18.26
CA GLU A 486 -2.73 17.87 18.46
C GLU A 486 -3.38 17.73 17.08
N TRP A 487 -4.31 16.78 16.95
CA TRP A 487 -5.12 16.61 15.75
C TRP A 487 -6.62 16.73 16.06
N GLY A 488 -7.22 17.79 15.53
CA GLY A 488 -8.65 18.12 15.66
C GLY A 488 -9.32 18.49 14.34
N GLY A 489 -8.90 17.85 13.24
CA GLY A 489 -9.26 18.20 11.85
C GLY A 489 -8.19 18.97 11.09
N HIS A 490 -7.33 19.66 11.83
CA HIS A 490 -6.09 20.22 11.34
C HIS A 490 -4.97 19.65 12.21
N MET A 491 -3.84 19.32 11.60
CA MET A 491 -2.65 18.91 12.31
C MET A 491 -1.87 20.16 12.72
N VAL A 492 -1.62 20.31 14.03
CA VAL A 492 -0.90 21.48 14.54
C VAL A 492 0.31 21.05 15.36
N LEU A 493 1.50 21.52 14.97
CA LEU A 493 2.71 21.43 15.79
C LEU A 493 2.85 22.69 16.64
N TRP A 494 3.09 22.52 17.93
CA TRP A 494 3.31 23.59 18.90
C TRP A 494 4.70 23.46 19.51
N ALA A 495 5.43 24.58 19.56
CA ALA A 495 6.69 24.64 20.26
C ALA A 495 6.46 24.39 21.76
N ARG A 496 7.18 23.42 22.33
CA ARG A 496 7.00 23.07 23.75
C ARG A 496 7.44 24.22 24.66
N GLU A 497 6.60 24.51 25.65
CA GLU A 497 6.94 25.42 26.75
C GLU A 497 7.97 24.83 27.73
N GLN A 498 8.11 23.50 27.72
CA GLN A 498 9.10 22.77 28.50
C GLN A 498 9.53 21.50 27.75
N ARG A 499 10.83 21.21 27.73
CA ARG A 499 11.36 19.94 27.19
C ARG A 499 10.95 18.76 28.08
N VAL A 500 10.88 17.56 27.48
CA VAL A 500 10.47 16.35 28.20
C VAL A 500 11.52 15.97 29.23
N VAL A 501 12.80 16.08 28.84
CA VAL A 501 13.94 15.85 29.73
C VAL A 501 15.01 16.93 29.56
N GLY A 502 15.69 17.24 30.66
CA GLY A 502 16.77 18.22 30.72
C GLY A 502 16.31 19.68 30.78
N ASP A 503 17.18 20.55 31.28
CA ASP A 503 16.92 21.98 31.48
C ASP A 503 17.21 22.83 30.22
N LYS A 504 16.98 22.27 29.02
CA LYS A 504 17.15 23.02 27.77
C LYS A 504 16.10 24.16 27.69
N PRO A 505 16.48 25.35 27.22
CA PRO A 505 15.56 26.49 27.14
C PRO A 505 14.38 26.19 26.19
N PRO A 506 13.18 26.69 26.49
CA PRO A 506 12.01 26.47 25.65
C PRO A 506 12.04 27.32 24.37
N GLY A 507 11.14 27.02 23.44
CA GLY A 507 11.15 27.60 22.09
C GLY A 507 12.13 26.88 21.16
N ILE A 508 12.31 27.46 19.97
CA ILE A 508 13.16 26.93 18.90
C ILE A 508 13.90 28.11 18.26
N LYS A 509 15.20 27.97 18.05
CA LYS A 509 16.03 29.01 17.41
C LYS A 509 16.10 28.83 15.91
N ALA A 510 16.28 29.94 15.19
CA ALA A 510 16.60 29.87 13.76
C ALA A 510 17.82 28.96 13.52
N GLY A 511 17.67 28.02 12.59
CA GLY A 511 18.63 26.98 12.25
C GLY A 511 18.45 25.65 13.01
N GLU A 512 17.61 25.60 14.05
CA GLU A 512 17.32 24.33 14.74
C GLU A 512 16.29 23.49 13.97
N GLU A 513 16.48 22.17 13.97
CA GLU A 513 15.52 21.22 13.43
C GLU A 513 14.26 21.15 14.32
N ILE A 514 13.09 21.04 13.70
CA ILE A 514 11.81 20.77 14.34
C ILE A 514 11.73 19.26 14.59
N LEU A 515 11.89 18.86 15.86
CA LEU A 515 11.92 17.47 16.30
C LEU A 515 10.60 17.11 16.96
N ASN A 516 9.86 16.23 16.30
CA ASN A 516 8.55 15.71 16.69
C ASN A 516 8.66 14.40 17.47
N HIS A 517 7.54 13.83 17.89
CA HIS A 517 7.47 12.50 18.50
C HIS A 517 6.34 11.65 17.91
N TYR A 518 6.65 10.37 17.69
CA TYR A 518 5.77 9.35 17.08
C TYR A 518 5.37 8.26 18.06
N CYS A 519 5.85 8.36 19.31
CA CYS A 519 5.46 7.49 20.41
C CYS A 519 5.19 8.34 21.65
N ASP A 520 4.68 7.70 22.70
CA ASP A 520 4.57 8.32 24.00
C ASP A 520 5.97 8.46 24.64
N VAL A 521 6.46 9.71 24.66
CA VAL A 521 7.77 10.09 25.19
C VAL A 521 7.90 9.96 26.71
N THR A 522 6.80 9.66 27.42
CA THR A 522 6.82 9.40 28.86
C THR A 522 7.19 7.96 29.20
N LEU A 523 7.13 7.04 28.23
CA LEU A 523 7.46 5.63 28.41
C LEU A 523 8.98 5.39 28.57
N PRO A 524 9.40 4.26 29.19
CA PRO A 524 10.79 3.81 29.20
C PRO A 524 11.36 3.52 27.80
N VAL A 525 12.69 3.56 27.65
CA VAL A 525 13.36 3.44 26.34
C VAL A 525 12.98 2.20 25.56
N GLN A 526 12.87 1.04 26.20
CA GLN A 526 12.50 -0.21 25.55
C GLN A 526 11.10 -0.10 24.93
N GLN A 527 10.11 0.37 25.70
CA GLN A 527 8.74 0.50 25.24
C GLN A 527 8.62 1.56 24.13
N ARG A 528 9.38 2.68 24.23
CA ARG A 528 9.42 3.68 23.15
C ARG A 528 9.95 3.10 21.84
N ARG A 529 10.99 2.28 21.89
CA ARG A 529 11.58 1.62 20.71
C ARG A 529 10.63 0.57 20.13
N GLU A 530 10.03 -0.26 20.97
CA GLU A 530 9.02 -1.24 20.56
C GLU A 530 7.82 -0.58 19.88
N TRP A 531 7.34 0.55 20.41
CA TRP A 531 6.22 1.28 19.83
C TRP A 531 6.58 1.98 18.51
N ALA A 532 7.73 2.65 18.46
CA ALA A 532 8.11 3.48 17.32
C ALA A 532 8.71 2.68 16.15
N VAL A 533 9.10 1.41 16.35
CA VAL A 533 9.84 0.62 15.35
C VAL A 533 9.09 0.55 14.01
N GLY A 534 7.77 0.37 14.04
CA GLY A 534 6.96 0.28 12.82
C GLY A 534 6.94 1.59 12.03
N SER A 535 6.71 2.72 12.71
CA SER A 535 6.65 4.04 12.06
C SER A 535 8.02 4.58 11.64
N LEU A 536 9.09 4.19 12.35
CA LEU A 536 10.44 4.64 12.04
C LEU A 536 11.18 3.72 11.06
N GLY A 537 10.77 2.47 10.91
CA GLY A 537 11.52 1.44 10.19
C GLY A 537 12.70 0.86 11.00
N GLY A 538 12.72 1.09 12.32
CA GLY A 538 13.78 0.59 13.20
C GLY A 538 13.80 1.26 14.58
N TRP A 539 14.70 0.81 15.45
CA TRP A 539 14.88 1.34 16.80
C TRP A 539 15.40 2.77 16.78
N CYS A 540 14.73 3.66 17.53
CA CYS A 540 15.17 5.04 17.69
C CYS A 540 16.59 5.12 18.29
N MET A 541 17.46 5.87 17.61
CA MET A 541 18.87 6.10 17.96
C MET A 541 19.16 7.52 18.45
N CYS A 542 18.14 8.27 18.89
CA CYS A 542 18.35 9.61 19.47
C CYS A 542 19.21 9.56 20.73
N GLU A 543 19.82 10.70 21.08
CA GLU A 543 20.71 10.84 22.25
C GLU A 543 20.06 10.34 23.55
N ARG A 544 18.77 10.65 23.75
CA ARG A 544 18.00 10.22 24.93
C ARG A 544 17.91 8.70 25.00
N CYS A 545 17.49 8.04 23.92
CA CYS A 545 17.34 6.58 23.89
C CYS A 545 18.67 5.88 24.16
N ARG A 546 19.74 6.32 23.51
CA ARG A 546 21.07 5.73 23.71
C ARG A 546 21.60 5.91 25.13
N THR A 547 21.38 7.08 25.71
CA THR A 547 21.77 7.38 27.10
C THR A 547 20.97 6.54 28.10
N GLU A 548 19.65 6.44 27.94
CA GLU A 548 18.81 5.63 28.83
C GLU A 548 19.12 4.12 28.69
N ALA A 549 19.30 3.62 27.46
CA ALA A 549 19.60 2.21 27.22
C ALA A 549 20.94 1.76 27.83
N THR A 550 21.96 2.64 27.83
CA THR A 550 23.25 2.35 28.49
C THR A 550 23.17 2.38 30.02
N GLN A 551 22.20 3.09 30.60
CA GLN A 551 21.97 3.17 32.04
C GLN A 551 21.12 2.00 32.56
N ASP A 552 20.17 1.51 31.77
CA ASP A 552 19.23 0.45 32.16
C ASP A 552 19.85 -0.97 32.17
N GLY A 553 21.03 -1.17 31.55
CA GLY A 553 21.83 -2.39 31.70
C GLY A 553 21.18 -3.72 31.24
N THR A 554 20.03 -3.68 30.57
CA THR A 554 19.31 -4.86 30.08
C THR A 554 19.73 -5.26 28.66
N THR A 555 20.88 -5.93 28.55
CA THR A 555 21.13 -6.89 27.48
C THR A 555 20.38 -8.18 27.79
N GLN A 556 19.10 -8.29 27.45
CA GLN A 556 18.46 -9.61 27.40
C GLN A 556 17.19 -9.68 26.54
N ASN A 557 17.28 -10.59 25.55
CA ASN A 557 16.25 -11.16 24.69
C ASN A 557 15.58 -10.20 23.68
N GLY A 558 16.10 -10.24 22.45
CA GLY A 558 15.40 -9.70 21.28
C GLY A 558 14.02 -10.34 21.10
N PRO A 559 13.10 -9.63 20.44
CA PRO A 559 11.72 -10.09 20.29
C PRO A 559 11.69 -11.34 19.42
N THR A 560 10.99 -12.38 19.89
CA THR A 560 10.38 -13.35 19.00
C THR A 560 9.32 -12.61 18.20
N TYR A 561 9.48 -12.59 16.88
CA TYR A 561 8.45 -12.15 15.93
C TYR A 561 7.17 -12.97 16.18
N ASN A 562 6.27 -12.45 17.00
CA ASN A 562 4.86 -12.81 16.98
C ASN A 562 4.18 -11.68 16.22
N GLY A 563 3.65 -11.99 15.03
CA GLY A 563 2.99 -11.04 14.14
C GLY A 563 1.65 -10.50 14.64
N ASP A 564 1.51 -10.27 15.95
CA ASP A 564 0.27 -9.84 16.62
C ASP A 564 0.46 -8.54 17.42
N ALA A 565 1.53 -7.77 17.20
CA ALA A 565 1.77 -6.49 17.86
C ALA A 565 1.76 -5.31 16.87
N MET A 566 0.67 -5.19 16.11
CA MET A 566 0.23 -3.93 15.48
C MET A 566 -1.27 -3.69 15.73
N GLU A 567 -1.78 -4.16 16.87
CA GLU A 567 -3.05 -3.70 17.43
C GLU A 567 -2.75 -2.81 18.64
N GLU A 568 -2.34 -1.57 18.37
CA GLU A 568 -2.79 -0.42 19.16
C GLU A 568 -2.68 0.90 18.40
#